data_AF-A0AB37Q7H0-F1
#
_entry.id   AF-A0AB37Q7H0-F1
#
_cell.length_a   1.000
_cell.length_b   1.000
_cell.length_c   1.000
_cell.angle_alpha   90.00
_cell.angle_beta   90.00
_cell.angle_gamma   90.00
#
_symmetry.space_group_name_H-M   'P 1'
#
loop_
_entity.id
_entity.type
_entity.pdbx_description
1 polymer ?
#
loop_
_entity_poly.entity_id
_entity_poly.type
_entity_poly.pdbx_seq_one_letter_code
_entity_poly.pdbx_strand_id
1 'polypeptide(L)'
;MDVLNSRRLYSLLGEFKMFRSFSIDRVTTVDASNMPFMIWPNGSPCIIGNLYIQSLLHRPGRSNGLSRKGSKGGTMAGYAANVGQLLRRCYRDHIDPIHLTDGKFTDYIDELREEPSSSNPAQPKKTENAVIDTGKRWLDFLGFVGRFYGNPGFVSLQGAIRAREETYYIKTRSGKPIARTYMWHHSFGSYHRGHTRDPITDEQIKLLKATIRVQKASAFVKVRRANILDMLAGTGARRTEISLLRVEDVRTALAMEEPMLRLTTLKREDKAQRVIPILLSTLVKLNRYIEGERRKLMRKVYKDGEDHGFVFVSSTTGRPLSSDSISNEVRDLRKAAGIECQICPHMFRHAFITKLFVRFVTRHKINNADEFRQALLDTSTFLAEVVSWTGHIDPISLERYIHLAFRDVTSYSETLTSVHMVMAMDQYFIEEEELEARLEEGMPIAEYRQAKKALRELSKKEMEIAKRRESSLG
;
A
#
# COMPACT_ATOMS: atom_id res chain seq x y z
N MET A 1 13.67 -4.36 30.40
CA MET A 1 12.84 -4.80 29.25
C MET A 1 13.71 -5.68 28.38
N ASP A 2 13.47 -6.98 28.41
CA ASP A 2 14.38 -8.00 27.90
C ASP A 2 14.52 -7.93 26.36
N VAL A 3 15.76 -7.90 25.87
CA VAL A 3 16.11 -7.79 24.44
C VAL A 3 15.56 -8.99 23.65
N LEU A 4 15.35 -10.12 24.33
CA LEU A 4 14.74 -11.34 23.77
C LEU A 4 13.26 -11.15 23.39
N ASN A 5 12.54 -10.23 24.04
CA ASN A 5 11.09 -10.12 23.86
C ASN A 5 10.69 -9.28 22.62
N SER A 6 11.59 -8.44 22.10
CA SER A 6 11.33 -7.56 20.95
C SER A 6 11.88 -8.07 19.61
N ARG A 7 12.80 -9.05 19.64
CA ARG A 7 13.47 -9.57 18.44
C ARG A 7 12.51 -10.36 17.55
N ARG A 8 12.54 -10.12 16.23
CA ARG A 8 11.82 -10.95 15.26
C ARG A 8 12.40 -12.37 15.28
N LEU A 9 11.51 -13.37 15.37
CA LEU A 9 11.88 -14.78 15.33
C LEU A 9 12.02 -15.32 13.89
N TYR A 10 12.31 -14.44 12.92
CA TYR A 10 12.61 -14.83 11.56
C TYR A 10 13.54 -13.83 10.85
N SER A 11 14.30 -14.33 9.88
CA SER A 11 15.05 -13.55 8.89
C SER A 11 14.56 -13.91 7.47
N LEU A 12 14.96 -13.17 6.45
CA LEU A 12 14.61 -13.49 5.05
C LEU A 12 15.83 -14.08 4.35
N LEU A 13 15.65 -15.16 3.59
CA LEU A 13 16.73 -15.93 2.96
C LEU A 13 17.42 -15.24 1.75
N GLY A 14 17.16 -13.95 1.48
CA GLY A 14 17.76 -13.24 0.33
C GLY A 14 17.40 -13.89 -1.01
N GLU A 15 18.36 -14.02 -1.93
CA GLU A 15 18.21 -14.85 -3.13
C GLU A 15 18.36 -16.32 -2.76
N PHE A 16 17.33 -17.12 -3.03
CA PHE A 16 17.32 -18.53 -2.62
C PHE A 16 16.51 -19.37 -3.59
N LYS A 17 17.01 -20.57 -3.91
CA LYS A 17 16.31 -21.56 -4.75
C LYS A 17 16.14 -22.85 -3.95
N MET A 18 14.94 -23.41 -3.95
CA MET A 18 14.67 -24.71 -3.34
C MET A 18 14.58 -25.80 -4.41
N PHE A 19 15.04 -26.99 -4.05
CA PHE A 19 14.81 -28.19 -4.82
C PHE A 19 13.29 -28.43 -4.98
N ARG A 20 12.85 -28.79 -6.18
CA ARG A 20 11.46 -29.12 -6.47
C ARG A 20 11.30 -30.59 -6.82
N SER A 21 12.01 -31.05 -7.84
CA SER A 21 12.00 -32.43 -8.27
C SER A 21 13.26 -32.76 -9.05
N PHE A 22 13.55 -34.05 -9.16
CA PHE A 22 14.57 -34.58 -10.05
C PHE A 22 13.88 -35.48 -11.06
N SER A 23 14.04 -35.20 -12.35
CA SER A 23 13.46 -36.02 -13.44
C SER A 23 14.41 -36.05 -14.62
N ILE A 24 14.68 -37.23 -15.18
CA ILE A 24 15.49 -37.45 -16.39
C ILE A 24 16.79 -36.62 -16.32
N ASP A 25 17.58 -36.86 -15.27
CA ASP A 25 18.87 -36.20 -15.00
C ASP A 25 18.84 -34.66 -14.91
N ARG A 26 17.66 -34.07 -14.68
CA ARG A 26 17.50 -32.63 -14.46
C ARG A 26 16.92 -32.34 -13.09
N VAL A 27 17.67 -31.54 -12.33
CA VAL A 27 17.17 -30.92 -11.10
C VAL A 27 16.30 -29.73 -11.48
N THR A 28 15.02 -29.77 -11.11
CA THR A 28 14.16 -28.59 -11.16
C THR A 28 14.17 -27.88 -9.81
N THR A 29 14.27 -26.55 -9.85
CA THR A 29 14.23 -25.72 -8.65
C THR A 29 13.07 -24.74 -8.72
N VAL A 30 12.63 -24.28 -7.57
CA VAL A 30 11.63 -23.22 -7.42
C VAL A 30 12.30 -22.05 -6.73
N ASP A 31 12.05 -20.84 -7.23
CA ASP A 31 12.46 -19.62 -6.54
C ASP A 31 11.82 -19.58 -5.15
N ALA A 32 12.65 -19.42 -4.13
CA ALA A 32 12.29 -19.29 -2.73
C ALA A 32 12.93 -18.04 -2.10
N SER A 33 13.34 -17.08 -2.95
CA SER A 33 13.89 -15.80 -2.51
C SER A 33 12.97 -15.07 -1.54
N ASN A 34 13.55 -14.43 -0.53
CA ASN A 34 12.87 -13.74 0.56
C ASN A 34 11.89 -14.63 1.36
N MET A 35 12.04 -15.95 1.31
CA MET A 35 11.30 -16.84 2.20
C MET A 35 11.73 -16.59 3.66
N PRO A 36 10.78 -16.49 4.60
CA PRO A 36 11.11 -16.39 6.02
C PRO A 36 11.81 -17.65 6.54
N PHE A 37 12.91 -17.46 7.24
CA PHE A 37 13.61 -18.50 8.00
C PHE A 37 13.37 -18.28 9.48
N MET A 38 12.64 -19.20 10.11
CA MET A 38 12.22 -19.16 11.50
C MET A 38 13.35 -19.61 12.43
N ILE A 39 13.50 -18.89 13.54
CA ILE A 39 14.43 -19.20 14.63
C ILE A 39 13.70 -19.20 15.96
N TRP A 40 14.21 -19.98 16.92
CA TRP A 40 13.79 -19.90 18.31
C TRP A 40 14.40 -18.65 19.00
N PRO A 41 13.88 -18.24 20.17
CA PRO A 41 14.43 -17.10 20.91
C PRO A 41 15.93 -17.21 21.26
N ASN A 42 16.45 -18.42 21.46
CA ASN A 42 17.89 -18.68 21.64
C ASN A 42 18.72 -18.58 20.34
N GLY A 43 18.08 -18.31 19.20
CA GLY A 43 18.72 -18.17 17.90
C GLY A 43 18.89 -19.48 17.12
N SER A 44 18.54 -20.65 17.69
CA SER A 44 18.63 -21.90 16.95
C SER A 44 17.54 -21.98 15.86
N PRO A 45 17.77 -22.72 14.77
CA PRO A 45 16.75 -22.94 13.74
C PRO A 45 15.47 -23.57 14.31
N CYS A 46 14.31 -22.99 14.01
CA CYS A 46 13.03 -23.60 14.36
C CYS A 46 12.59 -24.54 13.25
N ILE A 47 12.95 -25.82 13.34
CA ILE A 47 12.71 -26.83 12.28
C ILE A 47 11.22 -26.90 11.92
N ILE A 48 10.35 -27.13 12.91
CA ILE A 48 8.91 -27.25 12.67
C ILE A 48 8.30 -25.96 12.08
N GLY A 49 8.78 -24.79 12.52
CA GLY A 49 8.38 -23.50 11.96
C GLY A 49 8.83 -23.35 10.50
N ASN A 50 10.06 -23.75 10.18
CA ASN A 50 10.59 -23.70 8.81
C ASN A 50 9.85 -24.65 7.86
N LEU A 51 9.53 -25.87 8.32
CA LEU A 51 8.73 -26.83 7.55
C LEU A 51 7.32 -26.28 7.27
N TYR A 52 6.71 -25.62 8.25
CA TYR A 52 5.43 -24.95 8.03
C TYR A 52 5.55 -23.83 7.00
N ILE A 53 6.54 -22.94 7.11
CA ILE A 53 6.74 -21.86 6.13
C ILE A 53 6.99 -22.42 4.73
N GLN A 54 7.73 -23.51 4.60
CA GLN A 54 7.93 -24.21 3.34
C GLN A 54 6.60 -24.76 2.79
N SER A 55 5.73 -25.32 3.62
CA SER A 55 4.41 -25.79 3.21
C SER A 55 3.53 -24.68 2.59
N LEU A 56 3.70 -23.44 3.06
CA LEU A 56 2.98 -22.27 2.54
C LEU A 56 3.40 -21.86 1.12
N LEU A 57 4.58 -22.30 0.65
CA LEU A 57 5.03 -22.07 -0.73
C LEU A 57 4.19 -22.85 -1.74
N HIS A 58 3.68 -24.01 -1.33
CA HIS A 58 2.95 -24.93 -2.21
C HIS A 58 1.43 -24.86 -2.02
N ARG A 59 0.95 -24.03 -1.10
CA ARG A 59 -0.49 -23.90 -0.81
C ARG A 59 -1.23 -23.22 -1.97
N PRO A 60 -2.33 -23.79 -2.49
CA PRO A 60 -3.09 -23.19 -3.57
C PRO A 60 -3.80 -21.92 -3.11
N GLY A 61 -3.39 -20.79 -3.69
CA GLY A 61 -4.01 -19.47 -3.56
C GLY A 61 -3.38 -18.54 -4.59
N ARG A 62 -4.21 -17.77 -5.31
CA ARG A 62 -3.87 -16.82 -6.41
C ARG A 62 -2.39 -16.87 -6.88
N SER A 63 -2.14 -17.78 -7.83
CA SER A 63 -0.88 -18.12 -8.51
C SER A 63 0.38 -18.31 -7.63
N ASN A 64 0.95 -19.53 -7.67
CA ASN A 64 2.27 -19.90 -7.12
C ASN A 64 2.54 -19.61 -5.63
N GLY A 65 1.60 -19.96 -4.74
CA GLY A 65 1.79 -19.89 -3.29
C GLY A 65 1.62 -18.50 -2.68
N LEU A 66 1.90 -18.36 -1.38
CA LEU A 66 1.78 -17.05 -0.72
C LEU A 66 2.86 -16.07 -1.19
N SER A 67 2.48 -14.81 -1.40
CA SER A 67 3.40 -13.76 -1.85
C SER A 67 4.60 -13.59 -0.90
N ARG A 68 5.81 -13.59 -1.47
CA ARG A 68 7.09 -13.26 -0.82
C ARG A 68 7.59 -11.85 -1.16
N LYS A 69 6.81 -11.08 -1.93
CA LYS A 69 7.26 -9.82 -2.55
C LYS A 69 7.41 -8.69 -1.53
N GLY A 70 8.37 -7.80 -1.81
CA GLY A 70 8.66 -6.59 -1.04
C GLY A 70 9.66 -6.81 0.09
N SER A 71 10.19 -5.71 0.62
CA SER A 71 11.29 -5.66 1.61
C SER A 71 11.04 -6.40 2.93
N LYS A 72 9.81 -6.89 3.15
CA LYS A 72 9.42 -7.59 4.37
C LYS A 72 9.09 -9.07 4.16
N GLY A 73 9.16 -9.61 2.93
CA GLY A 73 8.84 -11.01 2.64
C GLY A 73 7.35 -11.30 2.43
N GLY A 74 6.56 -10.27 2.07
CA GLY A 74 5.16 -10.38 1.66
C GLY A 74 4.21 -11.00 2.69
N THR A 75 3.22 -11.74 2.20
CA THR A 75 2.23 -12.45 3.00
C THR A 75 2.88 -13.56 3.84
N MET A 76 3.88 -14.27 3.30
CA MET A 76 4.59 -15.33 4.04
C MET A 76 5.25 -14.81 5.31
N ALA A 77 5.88 -13.64 5.25
CA ALA A 77 6.44 -13.02 6.44
C ALA A 77 5.37 -12.59 7.45
N GLY A 78 4.15 -12.28 7.00
CA GLY A 78 3.01 -12.07 7.89
C GLY A 78 2.60 -13.35 8.63
N TYR A 79 2.73 -14.52 8.01
CA TYR A 79 2.56 -15.81 8.67
C TYR A 79 3.70 -16.07 9.66
N ALA A 80 4.95 -15.93 9.23
CA ALA A 80 6.13 -16.07 10.08
C ALA A 80 6.10 -15.16 11.32
N ALA A 81 5.68 -13.90 11.15
CA ALA A 81 5.54 -12.95 12.26
C ALA A 81 4.46 -13.36 13.27
N ASN A 82 3.35 -13.93 12.80
CA ASN A 82 2.28 -14.41 13.67
C ASN A 82 2.68 -15.73 14.35
N VAL A 83 3.19 -16.71 13.60
CA VAL A 83 3.69 -17.97 14.17
C VAL A 83 4.82 -17.72 15.16
N GLY A 84 5.71 -16.78 14.89
CA GLY A 84 6.76 -16.36 15.83
C GLY A 84 6.20 -15.82 17.16
N GLN A 85 5.00 -15.20 17.18
CA GLN A 85 4.37 -14.79 18.45
C GLN A 85 3.90 -15.98 19.29
N LEU A 86 3.43 -17.06 18.64
CA LEU A 86 3.07 -18.31 19.32
C LEU A 86 4.33 -19.03 19.80
N LEU A 87 5.30 -19.22 18.91
CA LEU A 87 6.56 -19.93 19.23
C LEU A 87 7.31 -19.26 20.36
N ARG A 88 7.26 -17.92 20.48
CA ARG A 88 7.85 -17.22 21.62
C ARG A 88 7.20 -17.63 22.94
N ARG A 89 5.87 -17.76 22.98
CA ARG A 89 5.12 -18.15 24.18
C ARG A 89 5.36 -19.62 24.52
N CYS A 90 5.31 -20.50 23.52
CA CYS A 90 5.70 -21.90 23.66
C CYS A 90 7.12 -22.03 24.24
N TYR A 91 8.08 -21.26 23.73
CA TYR A 91 9.46 -21.28 24.22
C TYR A 91 9.58 -20.78 25.66
N ARG A 92 8.89 -19.66 25.99
CA ARG A 92 8.85 -19.09 27.35
C ARG A 92 8.32 -20.11 28.36
N ASP A 93 7.27 -20.84 27.99
CA ASP A 93 6.58 -21.77 28.89
C ASP A 93 7.13 -23.19 28.79
N HIS A 94 8.20 -23.41 28.02
CA HIS A 94 8.82 -24.71 27.76
C HIS A 94 7.86 -25.78 27.21
N ILE A 95 6.93 -25.37 26.36
CA ILE A 95 5.93 -26.24 25.72
C ILE A 95 6.27 -26.43 24.25
N ASP A 96 6.48 -27.69 23.82
CA ASP A 96 6.52 -27.99 22.39
C ASP A 96 5.13 -27.73 21.77
N PRO A 97 5.03 -27.09 20.59
CA PRO A 97 3.75 -26.85 19.92
C PRO A 97 2.81 -28.07 19.83
N ILE A 98 3.31 -29.30 19.74
CA ILE A 98 2.46 -30.51 19.72
C ILE A 98 1.83 -30.86 21.09
N HIS A 99 2.36 -30.31 22.18
CA HIS A 99 1.84 -30.51 23.54
C HIS A 99 0.95 -29.36 24.02
N LEU A 100 0.64 -28.40 23.13
CA LEU A 100 -0.23 -27.29 23.46
C LEU A 100 -1.67 -27.78 23.69
N THR A 101 -2.29 -27.32 24.78
CA THR A 101 -3.68 -27.63 25.13
C THR A 101 -4.60 -26.47 24.79
N ASP A 102 -5.90 -26.75 24.71
CA ASP A 102 -6.97 -25.79 24.50
C ASP A 102 -6.96 -24.62 25.51
N GLY A 103 -6.79 -24.95 26.79
CA GLY A 103 -6.70 -23.94 27.86
C GLY A 103 -5.48 -23.04 27.65
N LYS A 104 -4.31 -23.62 27.36
CA LYS A 104 -3.10 -22.83 27.15
C LYS A 104 -3.15 -21.98 25.89
N PHE A 105 -3.79 -22.48 24.84
CA PHE A 105 -4.08 -21.70 23.64
C PHE A 105 -4.98 -20.49 23.96
N THR A 106 -5.99 -20.69 24.80
CA THR A 106 -6.88 -19.62 25.29
C THR A 106 -6.09 -18.55 26.02
N ASP A 107 -5.27 -18.93 27.00
CA ASP A 107 -4.41 -18.01 27.75
C ASP A 107 -3.52 -17.16 26.82
N TYR A 108 -2.96 -17.78 25.77
CA TYR A 108 -2.11 -17.07 24.81
C TYR A 108 -2.86 -16.07 23.93
N ILE A 109 -4.13 -16.35 23.61
CA ILE A 109 -4.99 -15.40 22.89
C ILE A 109 -5.36 -14.23 23.79
N ASP A 110 -5.67 -14.49 25.05
CA ASP A 110 -5.98 -13.44 26.03
C ASP A 110 -4.76 -12.56 26.31
N GLU A 111 -3.58 -13.16 26.49
CA GLU A 111 -2.31 -12.42 26.58
C GLU A 111 -2.08 -11.54 25.35
N LEU A 112 -2.36 -12.06 24.14
CA LEU A 112 -2.21 -11.29 22.90
C LEU A 112 -3.17 -10.10 22.81
N ARG A 113 -4.37 -10.23 23.40
CA ARG A 113 -5.39 -9.17 23.47
C ARG A 113 -4.98 -8.07 24.45
N GLU A 114 -4.38 -8.45 25.56
CA GLU A 114 -3.96 -7.54 26.64
C GLU A 114 -2.60 -6.86 26.40
N GLU A 115 -1.79 -7.35 25.44
CA GLU A 115 -0.49 -6.75 25.10
C GLU A 115 -0.62 -5.23 24.87
N PRO A 116 0.05 -4.37 25.68
CA PRO A 116 -0.07 -2.91 25.52
C PRO A 116 0.70 -2.41 24.29
N SER A 117 0.17 -1.37 23.65
CA SER A 117 0.82 -0.75 22.50
C SER A 117 2.11 -0.05 22.91
N SER A 118 3.18 -0.23 22.12
CA SER A 118 4.47 0.42 22.35
C SER A 118 4.40 1.95 22.21
N SER A 119 3.37 2.47 21.54
CA SER A 119 3.21 3.92 21.30
C SER A 119 2.27 4.58 22.30
N ASN A 120 1.30 3.82 22.83
CA ASN A 120 0.35 4.29 23.83
C ASN A 120 -0.04 3.11 24.75
N PRO A 121 0.60 2.97 25.93
CA PRO A 121 0.36 1.84 26.82
C PRO A 121 -1.09 1.69 27.31
N ALA A 122 -1.90 2.77 27.24
CA ALA A 122 -3.33 2.73 27.60
C ALA A 122 -4.21 2.03 26.55
N GLN A 123 -3.67 1.69 25.37
CA GLN A 123 -4.40 0.99 24.32
C GLN A 123 -3.76 -0.38 24.03
N PRO A 124 -4.57 -1.38 23.65
CA PRO A 124 -4.04 -2.67 23.22
C PRO A 124 -3.22 -2.49 21.94
N LYS A 125 -2.17 -3.29 21.81
CA LYS A 125 -1.26 -3.30 20.66
C LYS A 125 -1.94 -3.80 19.38
N LYS A 126 -2.96 -4.64 19.53
CA LYS A 126 -3.73 -5.22 18.43
C LYS A 126 -5.21 -4.94 18.64
N THR A 127 -5.91 -4.72 17.55
CA THR A 127 -7.38 -4.71 17.55
C THR A 127 -7.90 -6.15 17.67
N GLU A 128 -9.15 -6.32 18.11
CA GLU A 128 -9.76 -7.67 18.23
C GLU A 128 -9.68 -8.45 16.91
N ASN A 129 -9.97 -7.82 15.77
CA ASN A 129 -9.83 -8.47 14.47
C ASN A 129 -8.39 -8.95 14.20
N ALA A 130 -7.38 -8.17 14.61
CA ALA A 130 -5.98 -8.55 14.44
C ALA A 130 -5.57 -9.67 15.40
N VAL A 131 -6.17 -9.76 16.59
CA VAL A 131 -6.04 -10.90 17.52
C VAL A 131 -6.63 -12.15 16.87
N ILE A 132 -7.88 -12.08 16.40
CA ILE A 132 -8.58 -13.17 15.70
C ILE A 132 -7.77 -13.65 14.47
N ASP A 133 -7.32 -12.74 13.61
CA ASP A 133 -6.51 -13.09 12.43
C ASP A 133 -5.17 -13.72 12.81
N THR A 134 -4.60 -13.33 13.95
CA THR A 134 -3.37 -13.96 14.48
C THR A 134 -3.66 -15.37 14.99
N GLY A 135 -4.70 -15.54 15.80
CA GLY A 135 -5.14 -16.84 16.31
C GLY A 135 -5.52 -17.82 15.21
N LYS A 136 -6.21 -17.38 14.15
CA LYS A 136 -6.51 -18.23 12.98
C LYS A 136 -5.24 -18.78 12.32
N ARG A 137 -4.18 -17.97 12.22
CA ARG A 137 -2.88 -18.43 11.69
C ARG A 137 -2.16 -19.36 12.67
N TRP A 138 -2.34 -19.18 13.97
CA TRP A 138 -1.84 -20.13 14.98
C TRP A 138 -2.51 -21.48 14.84
N LEU A 139 -3.84 -21.53 14.72
CA LEU A 139 -4.58 -22.78 14.50
C LEU A 139 -4.17 -23.48 13.20
N ASP A 140 -3.96 -22.73 12.12
CA ASP A 140 -3.46 -23.28 10.86
C ASP A 140 -2.06 -23.91 10.99
N PHE A 141 -1.16 -23.23 11.72
CA PHE A 141 0.16 -23.77 12.05
C PHE A 141 0.07 -25.00 12.95
N LEU A 142 -0.73 -24.96 14.02
CA LEU A 142 -0.89 -26.07 14.96
C LEU A 142 -1.55 -27.29 14.28
N GLY A 143 -2.48 -27.07 13.36
CA GLY A 143 -3.03 -28.14 12.52
C GLY A 143 -1.97 -28.77 11.61
N PHE A 144 -1.01 -27.98 11.10
CA PHE A 144 0.16 -28.51 10.41
C PHE A 144 1.06 -29.32 11.35
N VAL A 145 1.35 -28.82 12.55
CA VAL A 145 2.14 -29.53 13.58
C VAL A 145 1.52 -30.88 13.91
N GLY A 146 0.20 -30.91 14.16
CA GLY A 146 -0.55 -32.14 14.42
C GLY A 146 -0.37 -33.17 13.30
N ARG A 147 -0.62 -32.76 12.05
CA ARG A 147 -0.43 -33.66 10.88
C ARG A 147 1.01 -34.15 10.75
N PHE A 148 1.99 -33.28 10.98
CA PHE A 148 3.41 -33.64 10.90
C PHE A 148 3.78 -34.73 11.91
N TYR A 149 3.23 -34.67 13.12
CA TYR A 149 3.44 -35.67 14.17
C TYR A 149 2.41 -36.83 14.14
N GLY A 150 1.64 -36.99 13.05
CA GLY A 150 0.70 -38.11 12.91
C GLY A 150 -0.61 -37.97 13.69
N ASN A 151 -0.92 -36.78 14.22
CA ASN A 151 -2.19 -36.46 14.88
C ASN A 151 -3.01 -35.44 14.06
N PRO A 152 -3.71 -35.86 12.99
CA PRO A 152 -4.49 -34.95 12.16
C PRO A 152 -5.65 -34.28 12.92
N GLY A 153 -6.13 -34.89 14.00
CA GLY A 153 -7.19 -34.38 14.87
C GLY A 153 -6.72 -33.41 15.96
N PHE A 154 -5.44 -33.05 16.00
CA PHE A 154 -4.86 -32.19 17.04
C PHE A 154 -5.62 -30.87 17.23
N VAL A 155 -6.00 -30.23 16.11
CA VAL A 155 -6.88 -29.06 16.06
C VAL A 155 -8.20 -29.49 15.42
N SER A 156 -9.20 -29.81 16.25
CA SER A 156 -10.52 -30.28 15.81
C SER A 156 -11.55 -30.08 16.92
N LEU A 157 -12.83 -30.42 16.69
CA LEU A 157 -13.88 -30.27 17.71
C LEU A 157 -13.58 -31.05 19.01
N GLN A 158 -12.91 -32.20 18.91
CA GLN A 158 -12.51 -33.06 20.02
C GLN A 158 -10.99 -33.19 20.18
N GLY A 159 -10.23 -32.31 19.52
CA GLY A 159 -8.77 -32.30 19.56
C GLY A 159 -8.20 -31.80 20.88
N ALA A 160 -6.87 -31.83 20.98
CA ALA A 160 -6.15 -31.18 22.08
C ALA A 160 -6.42 -29.67 22.12
N ILE A 161 -6.70 -29.08 20.95
CA ILE A 161 -7.19 -27.71 20.78
C ILE A 161 -8.56 -27.77 20.10
N ARG A 162 -9.58 -27.29 20.79
CA ARG A 162 -10.99 -27.41 20.39
C ARG A 162 -11.38 -26.27 19.46
N ALA A 163 -11.25 -26.54 18.17
CA ALA A 163 -11.57 -25.59 17.12
C ALA A 163 -12.47 -26.22 16.06
N ARG A 164 -13.36 -25.42 15.47
CA ARG A 164 -14.28 -25.85 14.42
C ARG A 164 -13.99 -25.13 13.13
N GLU A 165 -14.31 -25.78 12.02
CA GLU A 165 -14.20 -25.16 10.71
C GLU A 165 -15.42 -24.29 10.43
N GLU A 166 -15.21 -23.03 10.05
CA GLU A 166 -16.26 -22.10 9.64
C GLU A 166 -16.01 -21.62 8.22
N THR A 167 -17.09 -21.60 7.42
CA THR A 167 -17.04 -21.12 6.03
C THR A 167 -17.84 -19.84 5.90
N TYR A 168 -17.23 -18.84 5.28
CA TYR A 168 -17.90 -17.61 4.86
C TYR A 168 -17.78 -17.46 3.35
N TYR A 169 -18.72 -16.73 2.75
CA TYR A 169 -18.79 -16.57 1.30
C TYR A 169 -18.42 -15.15 0.90
N ILE A 170 -17.49 -15.03 -0.05
CA ILE A 170 -17.14 -13.76 -0.68
C ILE A 170 -17.88 -13.66 -2.00
N LYS A 171 -18.70 -12.63 -2.16
CA LYS A 171 -19.34 -12.32 -3.45
C LYS A 171 -18.28 -11.87 -4.46
N THR A 172 -18.37 -12.38 -5.69
CA THR A 172 -17.50 -11.96 -6.80
C THR A 172 -18.31 -11.31 -7.90
N ARG A 173 -17.63 -10.65 -8.85
CA ARG A 173 -18.23 -10.00 -10.02
C ARG A 173 -19.14 -10.92 -10.85
N SER A 174 -18.88 -12.23 -10.88
CA SER A 174 -19.70 -13.21 -11.61
C SER A 174 -20.93 -13.70 -10.84
N GLY A 175 -21.20 -13.14 -9.65
CA GLY A 175 -22.27 -13.58 -8.75
C GLY A 175 -21.98 -14.92 -8.05
N LYS A 176 -20.99 -15.69 -8.51
CA LYS A 176 -20.61 -16.96 -7.87
C LYS A 176 -19.90 -16.68 -6.54
N PRO A 177 -20.42 -17.17 -5.40
CA PRO A 177 -19.78 -17.00 -4.12
C PRO A 177 -18.52 -17.85 -4.04
N ILE A 178 -17.40 -17.25 -3.63
CA ILE A 178 -16.18 -17.98 -3.27
C ILE A 178 -16.27 -18.34 -1.79
N ALA A 179 -16.37 -19.64 -1.51
CA ALA A 179 -16.24 -20.15 -0.15
C ALA A 179 -14.81 -19.91 0.37
N ARG A 180 -14.73 -19.36 1.57
CA ARG A 180 -13.48 -19.21 2.32
C ARG A 180 -13.68 -19.84 3.68
N THR A 181 -12.74 -20.69 4.02
CA THR A 181 -12.85 -21.51 5.21
C THR A 181 -11.72 -21.20 6.18
N TYR A 182 -12.02 -21.13 7.46
CA TYR A 182 -11.05 -20.87 8.53
C TYR A 182 -11.39 -21.68 9.79
N MET A 183 -10.39 -21.90 10.63
CA MET A 183 -10.60 -22.49 11.96
C MET A 183 -11.06 -21.41 12.95
N TRP A 184 -12.19 -21.62 13.59
CA TRP A 184 -12.72 -20.82 14.68
C TRP A 184 -12.43 -21.50 16.01
N HIS A 185 -12.10 -20.71 17.03
CA HIS A 185 -11.86 -21.18 18.40
C HIS A 185 -12.65 -20.30 19.39
N HIS A 186 -13.06 -20.89 20.51
CA HIS A 186 -13.96 -20.25 21.48
C HIS A 186 -13.41 -18.99 22.16
N SER A 187 -12.08 -18.87 22.25
CA SER A 187 -11.40 -17.66 22.74
C SER A 187 -11.45 -16.47 21.77
N PHE A 188 -11.94 -16.65 20.54
CA PHE A 188 -12.11 -15.56 19.58
C PHE A 188 -13.35 -14.75 19.93
N GLY A 189 -13.19 -13.44 20.11
CA GLY A 189 -14.31 -12.53 20.28
C GLY A 189 -15.06 -12.26 18.97
N SER A 190 -15.94 -11.28 19.02
CA SER A 190 -16.70 -10.82 17.85
C SER A 190 -15.79 -10.09 16.86
N TYR A 191 -15.90 -10.45 15.59
CA TYR A 191 -15.23 -9.71 14.52
C TYR A 191 -15.94 -8.37 14.32
N HIS A 192 -15.27 -7.28 14.63
CA HIS A 192 -15.81 -5.94 14.51
C HIS A 192 -15.72 -5.45 13.07
N ARG A 193 -16.70 -4.69 12.58
CA ARG A 193 -16.55 -4.03 11.28
C ARG A 193 -15.41 -3.02 11.39
N GLY A 194 -14.34 -3.22 10.61
CA GLY A 194 -13.24 -2.27 10.58
C GLY A 194 -13.72 -0.91 10.11
N HIS A 195 -13.34 0.16 10.82
CA HIS A 195 -13.54 1.52 10.31
C HIS A 195 -12.74 1.68 9.02
N THR A 196 -13.43 1.95 7.93
CA THR A 196 -12.78 2.34 6.70
C THR A 196 -12.29 3.77 6.83
N ARG A 197 -11.03 4.02 6.46
CA ARG A 197 -10.48 5.38 6.44
C ARG A 197 -11.17 6.18 5.34
N ASP A 198 -11.47 7.43 5.66
CA ASP A 198 -11.95 8.41 4.71
C ASP A 198 -10.81 8.94 3.82
N PRO A 199 -11.16 9.53 2.66
CA PRO A 199 -10.22 10.32 1.87
C PRO A 199 -9.53 11.40 2.72
N ILE A 200 -8.28 11.71 2.38
CA ILE A 200 -7.65 12.94 2.87
C ILE A 200 -8.34 14.14 2.19
N THR A 201 -8.57 15.23 2.93
CA THR A 201 -9.18 16.45 2.37
C THR A 201 -8.14 17.36 1.72
N ASP A 202 -8.60 18.32 0.91
CA ASP A 202 -7.71 19.27 0.25
C ASP A 202 -7.06 20.24 1.24
N GLU A 203 -7.77 20.64 2.30
CA GLU A 203 -7.23 21.46 3.40
C GLU A 203 -6.09 20.73 4.13
N GLN A 204 -6.25 19.43 4.37
CA GLN A 204 -5.21 18.59 4.97
C GLN A 204 -3.98 18.52 4.07
N ILE A 205 -4.16 18.36 2.75
CA ILE A 205 -3.04 18.38 1.78
C ILE A 205 -2.33 19.75 1.79
N LYS A 206 -3.10 20.85 1.76
CA LYS A 206 -2.57 22.22 1.82
C LYS A 206 -1.75 22.45 3.09
N LEU A 207 -2.26 22.01 4.24
CA LEU A 207 -1.57 22.12 5.53
C LEU A 207 -0.27 21.30 5.56
N LEU A 208 -0.26 20.09 5.01
CA LEU A 208 0.97 19.29 4.90
C LEU A 208 2.01 19.98 4.00
N LYS A 209 1.60 20.57 2.89
CA LYS A 209 2.49 21.35 1.99
C LYS A 209 3.06 22.59 2.69
N ALA A 210 2.23 23.34 3.41
CA ALA A 210 2.69 24.49 4.22
C ALA A 210 3.70 24.05 5.28
N THR A 211 3.42 22.94 5.98
CA THR A 211 4.32 22.34 6.97
C THR A 211 5.68 21.98 6.37
N ILE A 212 5.72 21.49 5.13
CA ILE A 212 6.98 21.18 4.42
C ILE A 212 7.87 22.42 4.29
N ARG A 213 7.29 23.61 4.08
CA ARG A 213 8.01 24.86 3.89
C ARG A 213 8.62 25.37 5.19
N VAL A 214 7.86 25.32 6.30
CA VAL A 214 8.30 25.85 7.60
C VAL A 214 9.16 24.89 8.43
N GLN A 215 9.05 23.57 8.23
CA GLN A 215 9.80 22.61 9.03
C GLN A 215 11.32 22.78 8.93
N LYS A 216 12.03 22.43 10.00
CA LYS A 216 13.51 22.38 10.03
C LYS A 216 14.02 21.11 9.34
N ALA A 217 14.11 21.15 8.02
CA ALA A 217 14.67 20.08 7.19
C ALA A 217 15.53 20.67 6.06
N SER A 218 16.44 19.87 5.49
CA SER A 218 17.25 20.32 4.35
C SER A 218 16.38 20.61 3.12
N ALA A 219 16.82 21.52 2.26
CA ALA A 219 16.11 21.86 1.02
C ALA A 219 15.79 20.61 0.18
N PHE A 220 16.74 19.68 0.08
CA PHE A 220 16.55 18.37 -0.56
C PHE A 220 15.34 17.60 0.02
N VAL A 221 15.26 17.49 1.35
CA VAL A 221 14.17 16.75 2.01
C VAL A 221 12.83 17.46 1.80
N LYS A 222 12.80 18.80 1.84
CA LYS A 222 11.58 19.57 1.58
C LYS A 222 11.06 19.33 0.16
N VAL A 223 11.90 19.49 -0.86
CA VAL A 223 11.53 19.27 -2.26
C VAL A 223 11.13 17.81 -2.51
N ARG A 224 11.84 16.85 -1.93
CA ARG A 224 11.49 15.43 -2.01
C ARG A 224 10.10 15.14 -1.42
N ARG A 225 9.81 15.67 -0.23
CA ARG A 225 8.52 15.50 0.45
C ARG A 225 7.37 16.09 -0.37
N ALA A 226 7.56 17.28 -0.94
CA ALA A 226 6.56 17.93 -1.80
C ALA A 226 6.23 17.06 -3.02
N ASN A 227 7.27 16.59 -3.73
CA ASN A 227 7.09 15.68 -4.87
C ASN A 227 6.42 14.35 -4.50
N ILE A 228 6.70 13.79 -3.30
CA ILE A 228 6.00 12.59 -2.83
C ILE A 228 4.51 12.87 -2.64
N LEU A 229 4.13 14.00 -2.03
CA LEU A 229 2.72 14.35 -1.82
C LEU A 229 2.01 14.60 -3.16
N ASP A 230 2.63 15.35 -4.08
CA ASP A 230 2.09 15.61 -5.42
C ASP A 230 1.88 14.31 -6.20
N MET A 231 2.84 13.40 -6.15
CA MET A 231 2.71 12.08 -6.78
C MET A 231 1.59 11.24 -6.16
N LEU A 232 1.46 11.23 -4.83
CA LEU A 232 0.39 10.51 -4.15
C LEU A 232 -1.00 11.07 -4.50
N ALA A 233 -1.14 12.40 -4.49
CA ALA A 233 -2.40 13.09 -4.78
C ALA A 233 -2.77 12.99 -6.27
N GLY A 234 -1.82 13.23 -7.17
CA GLY A 234 -2.06 13.31 -8.61
C GLY A 234 -2.21 11.96 -9.32
N THR A 235 -1.75 10.85 -8.71
CA THR A 235 -1.81 9.51 -9.34
C THR A 235 -2.53 8.45 -8.52
N GLY A 236 -2.88 8.73 -7.26
CA GLY A 236 -3.41 7.72 -6.34
C GLY A 236 -2.51 6.49 -6.20
N ALA A 237 -1.20 6.64 -6.42
CA ALA A 237 -0.23 5.55 -6.38
C ALA A 237 -0.09 4.97 -4.97
N ARG A 238 0.14 3.66 -4.91
CA ARG A 238 0.50 2.97 -3.68
C ARG A 238 1.91 3.38 -3.29
N ARG A 239 2.17 3.48 -1.98
CA ARG A 239 3.52 3.75 -1.45
C ARG A 239 4.63 2.87 -2.07
N THR A 240 4.33 1.60 -2.39
CA THR A 240 5.29 0.68 -3.02
C THR A 240 5.56 1.03 -4.48
N GLU A 241 4.54 1.51 -5.20
CA GLU A 241 4.70 1.97 -6.58
C GLU A 241 5.56 3.25 -6.59
N ILE A 242 5.31 4.18 -5.67
CA ILE A 242 6.15 5.39 -5.49
C ILE A 242 7.60 5.02 -5.14
N SER A 243 7.84 4.06 -4.22
CA SER A 243 9.22 3.64 -3.89
C SER A 243 9.96 2.98 -5.06
N LEU A 244 9.24 2.40 -6.01
CA LEU A 244 9.82 1.68 -7.15
C LEU A 244 9.89 2.53 -8.43
N LEU A 245 9.45 3.79 -8.39
CA LEU A 245 9.45 4.68 -9.54
C LEU A 245 10.87 4.96 -10.02
N ARG A 246 11.12 4.78 -11.33
CA ARG A 246 12.43 5.04 -11.94
C ARG A 246 12.46 6.38 -12.65
N VAL A 247 13.66 6.96 -12.72
CA VAL A 247 13.93 8.21 -13.46
C VAL A 247 13.60 8.04 -14.94
N GLU A 248 13.88 6.87 -15.51
CA GLU A 248 13.52 6.53 -16.88
C GLU A 248 12.00 6.61 -17.11
N ASP A 249 11.17 6.06 -16.21
CA ASP A 249 9.71 6.12 -16.33
C ASP A 249 9.19 7.56 -16.43
N VAL A 250 9.80 8.48 -15.65
CA VAL A 250 9.44 9.90 -15.64
C VAL A 250 9.87 10.58 -16.94
N ARG A 251 11.09 10.30 -17.43
CA ARG A 251 11.60 10.89 -18.68
C ARG A 251 10.84 10.39 -19.89
N THR A 252 10.50 9.10 -19.94
CA THR A 252 9.66 8.53 -21.01
C THR A 252 8.28 9.19 -20.99
N ALA A 253 7.65 9.34 -19.81
CA ALA A 253 6.35 10.01 -19.71
C ALA A 253 6.39 11.48 -20.15
N LEU A 254 7.48 12.19 -19.85
CA LEU A 254 7.69 13.58 -20.28
C LEU A 254 7.86 13.75 -21.80
N ALA A 255 8.40 12.74 -22.48
CA ALA A 255 8.60 12.76 -23.92
C ALA A 255 7.34 12.39 -24.72
N MET A 256 6.30 11.88 -24.05
CA MET A 256 5.02 11.56 -24.68
C MET A 256 4.22 12.83 -24.96
N GLU A 257 3.56 12.88 -26.12
CA GLU A 257 2.61 13.95 -26.44
C GLU A 257 1.42 13.96 -25.47
N GLU A 258 0.99 12.77 -25.03
CA GLU A 258 0.00 12.57 -23.99
C GLU A 258 0.63 11.81 -22.80
N PRO A 259 1.09 12.51 -21.76
CA PRO A 259 1.88 11.88 -20.71
C PRO A 259 1.15 10.77 -19.95
N MET A 260 1.73 9.57 -20.01
CA MET A 260 1.30 8.38 -19.26
C MET A 260 2.46 7.86 -18.41
N LEU A 261 2.26 7.78 -17.10
CA LEU A 261 3.28 7.30 -16.17
C LEU A 261 3.17 5.80 -15.94
N ARG A 262 4.28 5.09 -16.15
CA ARG A 262 4.42 3.67 -15.84
C ARG A 262 4.73 3.46 -14.36
N LEU A 263 3.93 2.63 -13.68
CA LEU A 263 4.09 2.28 -12.27
C LEU A 263 4.26 0.77 -12.10
N THR A 264 5.36 0.35 -11.47
CA THR A 264 5.63 -1.05 -11.15
C THR A 264 4.85 -1.48 -9.91
N THR A 265 4.03 -2.53 -10.03
CA THR A 265 3.17 -3.02 -8.94
C THR A 265 3.68 -4.34 -8.36
N LEU A 266 3.49 -4.54 -7.05
CA LEU A 266 3.78 -5.82 -6.38
C LEU A 266 2.52 -6.70 -6.22
N LYS A 267 1.35 -6.24 -6.69
CA LYS A 267 0.04 -6.88 -6.47
C LYS A 267 -0.36 -7.89 -7.55
N ARG A 268 0.48 -8.09 -8.56
CA ARG A 268 0.27 -8.99 -9.70
C ARG A 268 1.40 -10.01 -9.78
N GLU A 269 1.39 -10.89 -10.78
CA GLU A 269 2.52 -11.76 -11.16
C GLU A 269 3.82 -10.95 -11.34
N ASP A 270 4.95 -11.61 -11.60
CA ASP A 270 6.26 -10.98 -11.45
C ASP A 270 6.38 -9.65 -12.22
N LYS A 271 6.68 -8.57 -11.47
CA LYS A 271 6.83 -7.19 -11.95
C LYS A 271 5.67 -6.59 -12.77
N ALA A 272 4.40 -6.99 -12.58
CA ALA A 272 3.38 -6.41 -13.43
C ALA A 272 3.20 -4.89 -13.23
N GLN A 273 3.04 -4.20 -14.35
CA GLN A 273 2.98 -2.75 -14.44
C GLN A 273 1.54 -2.28 -14.65
N ARG A 274 1.27 -1.03 -14.29
CA ARG A 274 0.09 -0.27 -14.76
C ARG A 274 0.56 1.08 -15.28
N VAL A 275 -0.17 1.62 -16.24
CA VAL A 275 0.01 2.99 -16.71
C VAL A 275 -1.12 3.86 -16.19
N ILE A 276 -0.82 5.12 -15.91
CA ILE A 276 -1.80 6.09 -15.44
C ILE A 276 -1.55 7.45 -16.11
N PRO A 277 -2.59 8.17 -16.56
CA PRO A 277 -2.43 9.54 -17.01
C PRO A 277 -1.87 10.40 -15.88
N ILE A 278 -0.95 11.29 -16.22
CA ILE A 278 -0.36 12.24 -15.29
C ILE A 278 -0.31 13.62 -15.92
N LEU A 279 -0.49 14.65 -15.10
CA LEU A 279 -0.40 16.04 -15.53
C LEU A 279 1.05 16.43 -15.84
N LEU A 280 1.23 17.26 -16.87
CA LEU A 280 2.54 17.68 -17.35
C LEU A 280 3.25 18.55 -16.30
N SER A 281 2.51 19.42 -15.62
CA SER A 281 2.93 20.23 -14.48
C SER A 281 3.59 19.39 -13.38
N THR A 282 2.93 18.31 -12.96
CA THR A 282 3.46 17.35 -11.98
C THR A 282 4.75 16.69 -12.47
N LEU A 283 4.81 16.27 -13.73
CA LEU A 283 6.03 15.66 -14.31
C LEU A 283 7.19 16.65 -14.39
N VAL A 284 6.92 17.91 -14.77
CA VAL A 284 7.94 18.97 -14.87
C VAL A 284 8.52 19.27 -13.48
N LYS A 285 7.69 19.36 -12.44
CA LYS A 285 8.14 19.50 -11.04
C LYS A 285 8.99 18.32 -10.59
N LEU A 286 8.55 17.10 -10.90
CA LEU A 286 9.29 15.89 -10.57
C LEU A 286 10.65 15.84 -11.27
N ASN A 287 10.69 16.21 -12.55
CA ASN A 287 11.93 16.25 -13.31
C ASN A 287 12.86 17.36 -12.85
N ARG A 288 12.35 18.51 -12.41
CA ARG A 288 13.18 19.54 -11.76
C ARG A 288 13.91 18.99 -10.53
N TYR A 289 13.20 18.25 -9.69
CA TYR A 289 13.80 17.56 -8.54
C TYR A 289 14.84 16.50 -8.96
N ILE A 290 14.56 15.72 -10.00
CA ILE A 290 15.48 14.70 -10.54
C ILE A 290 16.78 15.35 -11.05
N GLU A 291 16.64 16.41 -11.84
CA GLU A 291 17.73 17.07 -12.57
C GLU A 291 18.53 18.04 -11.68
N GLY A 292 17.91 18.53 -10.60
CA GLY A 292 18.50 19.42 -9.62
C GLY A 292 19.01 18.68 -8.37
N GLU A 293 18.18 18.65 -7.34
CA GLU A 293 18.52 18.22 -5.98
C GLU A 293 18.95 16.75 -5.93
N ARG A 294 18.22 15.85 -6.60
CA ARG A 294 18.57 14.42 -6.69
C ARG A 294 19.91 14.23 -7.37
N ARG A 295 20.11 14.79 -8.57
CA ARG A 295 21.38 14.68 -9.29
C ARG A 295 22.57 15.15 -8.47
N LYS A 296 22.45 16.31 -7.80
CA LYS A 296 23.52 16.84 -6.93
C LYS A 296 23.89 15.85 -5.82
N LEU A 297 22.89 15.26 -5.17
CA LEU A 297 23.10 14.24 -4.14
C LEU A 297 23.74 12.97 -4.72
N MET A 298 23.22 12.44 -5.83
CA MET A 298 23.72 11.21 -6.43
C MET A 298 25.18 11.35 -6.88
N ARG A 299 25.56 12.47 -7.50
CA ARG A 299 26.96 12.76 -7.85
C ARG A 299 27.89 12.81 -6.64
N LYS A 300 27.38 13.26 -5.48
CA LYS A 300 28.16 13.31 -4.24
C LYS A 300 28.36 11.92 -3.62
N VAL A 301 27.31 11.09 -3.62
CA VAL A 301 27.30 9.77 -2.95
C VAL A 301 27.92 8.69 -3.83
N TYR A 302 27.68 8.73 -5.14
CA TYR A 302 28.09 7.73 -6.11
C TYR A 302 29.15 8.30 -7.07
N LYS A 303 30.18 8.99 -6.54
CA LYS A 303 31.24 9.62 -7.37
C LYS A 303 31.83 8.66 -8.42
N ASP A 304 32.07 7.42 -8.01
CA ASP A 304 32.69 6.36 -8.82
C ASP A 304 31.75 5.15 -9.01
N GLY A 305 30.46 5.31 -8.70
CA GLY A 305 29.47 4.24 -8.73
C GLY A 305 28.30 4.54 -9.66
N GLU A 306 27.56 3.50 -10.03
CA GLU A 306 26.39 3.67 -10.89
C GLU A 306 25.17 4.16 -10.10
N ASP A 307 24.51 5.20 -10.63
CA ASP A 307 23.20 5.63 -10.14
C ASP A 307 22.16 4.54 -10.44
N HIS A 308 21.61 3.96 -9.38
CA HIS A 308 20.59 2.91 -9.45
C HIS A 308 19.26 3.34 -10.13
N GLY A 309 19.08 4.63 -10.45
CA GLY A 309 17.98 5.12 -11.28
C GLY A 309 16.61 5.25 -10.61
N PHE A 310 16.52 5.13 -9.28
CA PHE A 310 15.26 5.31 -8.53
C PHE A 310 15.03 6.78 -8.21
N VAL A 311 13.80 7.28 -8.36
CA VAL A 311 13.49 8.72 -8.22
C VAL A 311 13.68 9.20 -6.78
N PHE A 312 13.09 8.50 -5.82
CA PHE A 312 13.11 8.92 -4.42
C PHE A 312 14.21 8.21 -3.65
N VAL A 313 15.16 8.99 -3.12
CA VAL A 313 16.36 8.49 -2.44
C VAL A 313 16.53 9.09 -1.06
N SER A 314 17.24 8.38 -0.18
CA SER A 314 17.64 8.85 1.14
C SER A 314 18.62 10.01 1.03
N SER A 315 18.40 11.06 1.83
CA SER A 315 19.27 12.24 1.86
C SER A 315 20.64 11.97 2.49
N THR A 316 20.76 10.89 3.27
CA THR A 316 21.99 10.53 3.99
C THR A 316 22.81 9.48 3.25
N THR A 317 22.15 8.45 2.71
CA THR A 317 22.83 7.29 2.11
C THR A 317 22.75 7.24 0.60
N GLY A 318 21.94 8.09 -0.05
CA GLY A 318 21.67 8.02 -1.49
C GLY A 318 20.89 6.78 -1.95
N ARG A 319 20.65 5.80 -1.06
CA ARG A 319 19.91 4.56 -1.39
C ARG A 319 18.42 4.84 -1.66
N PRO A 320 17.72 3.99 -2.43
CA PRO A 320 16.28 4.14 -2.70
C PRO A 320 15.45 4.21 -1.40
N LEU A 321 14.44 5.08 -1.36
CA LEU A 321 13.50 5.11 -0.23
C LEU A 321 12.63 3.85 -0.21
N SER A 322 12.54 3.22 0.95
CA SER A 322 11.60 2.12 1.16
C SER A 322 10.15 2.64 1.26
N SER A 323 9.19 1.76 0.96
CA SER A 323 7.77 2.09 1.13
C SER A 323 7.38 2.46 2.58
N ASP A 324 8.09 1.90 3.57
CA ASP A 324 7.94 2.28 4.97
C ASP A 324 8.48 3.70 5.22
N SER A 325 9.62 4.05 4.60
CA SER A 325 10.17 5.41 4.69
C SER A 325 9.16 6.43 4.17
N ILE A 326 8.54 6.18 3.02
CA ILE A 326 7.46 7.05 2.49
C ILE A 326 6.29 7.16 3.48
N SER A 327 5.91 6.06 4.14
CA SER A 327 4.84 6.10 5.15
C SER A 327 5.24 6.92 6.39
N ASN A 328 6.51 6.81 6.80
CA ASN A 328 7.07 7.59 7.90
C ASN A 328 7.12 9.08 7.54
N GLU A 329 7.52 9.45 6.32
CA GLU A 329 7.54 10.84 5.86
C GLU A 329 6.16 11.50 5.99
N VAL A 330 5.10 10.82 5.52
CA VAL A 330 3.72 11.33 5.64
C VAL A 330 3.29 11.43 7.11
N ARG A 331 3.64 10.44 7.93
CA ARG A 331 3.31 10.44 9.37
C ARG A 331 4.01 11.58 10.11
N ASP A 332 5.29 11.81 9.81
CA ASP A 332 6.11 12.81 10.47
C ASP A 332 5.66 14.22 10.07
N LEU A 333 5.28 14.41 8.80
CA LEU A 333 4.62 15.64 8.34
C LEU A 333 3.29 15.89 9.03
N ARG A 334 2.42 14.87 9.14
CA ARG A 334 1.15 14.97 9.87
C ARG A 334 1.37 15.39 11.32
N LYS A 335 2.37 14.82 12.00
CA LYS A 335 2.73 15.21 13.37
C LYS A 335 3.20 16.66 13.44
N ALA A 336 4.07 17.08 12.52
CA ALA A 336 4.56 18.45 12.46
C ALA A 336 3.45 19.46 12.12
N ALA A 337 2.45 19.04 11.36
CA ALA A 337 1.27 19.83 11.01
C ALA A 337 0.22 19.93 12.14
N GLY A 338 0.42 19.23 13.26
CA GLY A 338 -0.57 19.20 14.36
C GLY A 338 -1.88 18.48 14.02
N ILE A 339 -1.92 17.69 12.95
CA ILE A 339 -3.15 17.01 12.53
C ILE A 339 -3.37 15.77 13.40
N GLU A 340 -4.41 15.79 14.23
CA GLU A 340 -4.73 14.69 15.16
C GLU A 340 -5.21 13.44 14.44
N CYS A 341 -6.07 13.59 13.43
CA CYS A 341 -6.60 12.47 12.67
C CYS A 341 -5.49 11.71 11.92
N GLN A 342 -5.70 10.43 11.67
CA GLN A 342 -4.73 9.61 10.96
C GLN A 342 -4.58 10.11 9.52
N ILE A 343 -3.33 10.27 9.04
CA ILE A 343 -3.02 10.47 7.61
C ILE A 343 -2.02 9.39 7.18
N CYS A 344 -2.30 8.75 6.05
CA CYS A 344 -1.39 7.78 5.45
C CYS A 344 -1.50 7.79 3.91
N PRO A 345 -0.48 7.26 3.18
CA PRO A 345 -0.50 7.24 1.72
C PRO A 345 -1.76 6.60 1.09
N HIS A 346 -2.43 5.69 1.80
CA HIS A 346 -3.66 5.07 1.28
C HIS A 346 -4.84 6.04 1.21
N MET A 347 -4.89 7.07 2.06
CA MET A 347 -5.94 8.07 2.06
C MET A 347 -5.85 9.02 0.86
N PHE A 348 -4.64 9.33 0.39
CA PHE A 348 -4.43 10.05 -0.88
C PHE A 348 -5.00 9.27 -2.07
N ARG A 349 -4.80 7.95 -2.07
CA ARG A 349 -5.40 7.09 -3.07
C ARG A 349 -6.93 7.09 -2.98
N HIS A 350 -7.49 7.08 -1.77
CA HIS A 350 -8.94 7.19 -1.60
C HIS A 350 -9.44 8.52 -2.20
N ALA A 351 -8.79 9.65 -1.88
CA ALA A 351 -9.13 10.96 -2.42
C ALA A 351 -9.03 11.03 -3.95
N PHE A 352 -7.94 10.51 -4.53
CA PHE A 352 -7.77 10.45 -5.98
C PHE A 352 -8.93 9.72 -6.67
N ILE A 353 -9.32 8.56 -6.14
CA ILE A 353 -10.41 7.76 -6.71
C ILE A 353 -11.74 8.51 -6.53
N THR A 354 -12.04 9.00 -5.33
CA THR A 354 -13.27 9.79 -5.08
C THR A 354 -13.38 10.95 -6.07
N LYS A 355 -12.31 11.72 -6.30
CA LYS A 355 -12.30 12.83 -7.27
C LYS A 355 -12.58 12.38 -8.72
N LEU A 356 -12.07 11.22 -9.15
CA LEU A 356 -12.42 10.68 -10.47
C LEU A 356 -13.91 10.35 -10.58
N PHE A 357 -14.49 9.76 -9.54
CA PHE A 357 -15.92 9.43 -9.49
C PHE A 357 -16.78 10.69 -9.46
N VAL A 358 -16.45 11.68 -8.61
CA VAL A 358 -17.14 12.98 -8.55
C VAL A 358 -17.21 13.62 -9.94
N ARG A 359 -16.07 13.71 -10.63
CA ARG A 359 -16.03 14.30 -11.98
C ARG A 359 -16.88 13.53 -12.99
N PHE A 360 -16.95 12.21 -12.87
CA PHE A 360 -17.82 11.40 -13.72
C PHE A 360 -19.30 11.65 -13.42
N VAL A 361 -19.71 11.66 -12.15
CA VAL A 361 -21.09 12.01 -11.73
C VAL A 361 -21.48 13.38 -12.30
N THR A 362 -20.65 14.40 -12.08
CA THR A 362 -20.91 15.77 -12.54
C THR A 362 -21.03 15.85 -14.06
N ARG A 363 -20.14 15.17 -14.81
CA ARG A 363 -20.20 15.15 -16.29
C ARG A 363 -21.51 14.56 -16.82
N HIS A 364 -21.94 13.44 -16.25
CA HIS A 364 -23.10 12.71 -16.74
C HIS A 364 -24.43 13.19 -16.11
N LYS A 365 -24.39 14.26 -15.30
CA LYS A 365 -25.55 14.81 -14.58
C LYS A 365 -26.35 13.75 -13.81
N ILE A 366 -25.63 12.78 -13.25
CA ILE A 366 -26.25 11.65 -12.53
C ILE A 366 -26.68 12.16 -11.16
N ASN A 367 -27.95 11.97 -10.81
CA ASN A 367 -28.54 12.58 -9.62
C ASN A 367 -28.62 11.62 -8.43
N ASN A 368 -28.49 10.32 -8.67
CA ASN A 368 -28.57 9.32 -7.61
C ASN A 368 -27.66 8.10 -7.87
N ALA A 369 -27.41 7.33 -6.80
CA ALA A 369 -26.48 6.21 -6.84
C ALA A 369 -26.94 5.04 -7.73
N ASP A 370 -28.24 4.85 -7.96
CA ASP A 370 -28.75 3.75 -8.78
C ASP A 370 -28.66 4.07 -10.27
N GLU A 371 -28.98 5.30 -10.64
CA GLU A 371 -28.71 5.86 -11.98
C GLU A 371 -27.20 5.80 -12.30
N PHE A 372 -26.35 6.03 -11.30
CA PHE A 372 -24.90 5.87 -11.44
C PHE A 372 -24.48 4.44 -11.71
N ARG A 373 -25.06 3.48 -10.96
CA ARG A 373 -24.79 2.06 -11.17
C ARG A 373 -25.22 1.63 -12.56
N GLN A 374 -26.37 2.10 -13.05
CA GLN A 374 -26.84 1.84 -14.41
C GLN A 374 -25.89 2.45 -15.44
N ALA A 375 -25.54 3.74 -15.31
CA ALA A 375 -24.59 4.40 -16.19
C ALA A 375 -23.20 3.74 -16.19
N LEU A 376 -22.74 3.19 -15.07
CA LEU A 376 -21.48 2.42 -14.98
C LEU A 376 -21.57 1.05 -15.66
N LEU A 377 -22.74 0.41 -15.66
CA LEU A 377 -22.98 -0.86 -16.34
C LEU A 377 -23.07 -0.66 -17.86
N ASP A 378 -23.69 0.45 -18.28
CA ASP A 378 -23.81 0.83 -19.69
C ASP A 378 -22.48 1.36 -20.25
N THR A 379 -21.73 2.14 -19.46
CA THR A 379 -20.42 2.71 -19.82
C THR A 379 -19.28 1.81 -19.34
N SER A 380 -19.20 0.60 -19.88
CA SER A 380 -18.17 -0.38 -19.50
C SER A 380 -16.72 0.13 -19.67
N THR A 381 -16.50 1.12 -20.53
CA THR A 381 -15.23 1.80 -20.79
C THR A 381 -14.70 2.59 -19.60
N PHE A 382 -15.50 3.46 -18.96
CA PHE A 382 -15.02 4.29 -17.85
C PHE A 382 -14.63 3.45 -16.62
N LEU A 383 -15.46 2.47 -16.24
CA LEU A 383 -15.13 1.60 -15.13
C LEU A 383 -13.88 0.75 -15.44
N ALA A 384 -13.73 0.31 -16.69
CA ALA A 384 -12.51 -0.39 -17.14
C ALA A 384 -11.27 0.51 -17.06
N GLU A 385 -11.37 1.78 -17.46
CA GLU A 385 -10.31 2.78 -17.33
C GLU A 385 -9.94 3.02 -15.87
N VAL A 386 -10.91 3.31 -15.00
CA VAL A 386 -10.65 3.54 -13.58
C VAL A 386 -10.05 2.28 -12.96
N VAL A 387 -10.54 1.08 -13.27
CA VAL A 387 -9.96 -0.19 -12.80
C VAL A 387 -8.54 -0.37 -13.29
N SER A 388 -8.26 -0.07 -14.56
CA SER A 388 -6.94 -0.14 -15.18
C SER A 388 -5.97 0.84 -14.55
N TRP A 389 -6.32 2.12 -14.56
CA TRP A 389 -5.56 3.22 -13.98
C TRP A 389 -5.33 2.97 -12.52
N THR A 390 -6.33 2.62 -11.71
CA THR A 390 -6.12 2.44 -10.28
C THR A 390 -5.46 1.08 -9.98
N GLY A 391 -5.55 0.10 -10.87
CA GLY A 391 -5.07 -1.26 -10.65
C GLY A 391 -5.84 -1.99 -9.56
N HIS A 392 -7.17 -1.88 -9.54
CA HIS A 392 -8.02 -2.76 -8.74
C HIS A 392 -8.20 -4.11 -9.44
N ILE A 393 -8.29 -5.18 -8.66
CA ILE A 393 -8.55 -6.53 -9.19
C ILE A 393 -10.07 -6.76 -9.29
N ASP A 394 -10.79 -6.25 -8.28
CA ASP A 394 -12.24 -6.40 -8.19
C ASP A 394 -12.90 -5.02 -8.29
N PRO A 395 -13.71 -4.77 -9.33
CA PRO A 395 -14.46 -3.52 -9.47
C PRO A 395 -15.41 -3.24 -8.30
N ILE A 396 -15.91 -4.27 -7.59
CA ILE A 396 -16.79 -4.09 -6.42
C ILE A 396 -16.09 -3.27 -5.33
N SER A 397 -14.75 -3.38 -5.23
CA SER A 397 -13.98 -2.57 -4.28
C SER A 397 -14.03 -1.06 -4.55
N LEU A 398 -14.52 -0.65 -5.73
CA LEU A 398 -14.73 0.75 -6.09
C LEU A 398 -16.12 1.28 -5.68
N GLU A 399 -17.10 0.41 -5.36
CA GLU A 399 -18.48 0.82 -5.04
C GLU A 399 -18.53 1.80 -3.87
N ARG A 400 -17.64 1.63 -2.88
CA ARG A 400 -17.56 2.54 -1.74
C ARG A 400 -17.24 3.99 -2.10
N TYR A 401 -16.61 4.26 -3.24
CA TYR A 401 -16.30 5.63 -3.67
C TYR A 401 -17.50 6.31 -4.33
N ILE A 402 -18.47 5.52 -4.80
CA ILE A 402 -19.71 6.03 -5.39
C ILE A 402 -20.46 6.85 -4.35
N HIS A 403 -20.70 6.27 -3.17
CA HIS A 403 -21.37 6.96 -2.07
C HIS A 403 -20.63 8.22 -1.60
N LEU A 404 -19.28 8.19 -1.59
CA LEU A 404 -18.47 9.38 -1.25
C LEU A 404 -18.59 10.47 -2.32
N ALA A 405 -18.60 10.08 -3.60
CA ALA A 405 -18.74 11.04 -4.69
C ALA A 405 -20.07 11.77 -4.64
N PHE A 406 -21.19 11.07 -4.41
CA PHE A 406 -22.52 11.71 -4.30
C PHE A 406 -22.64 12.69 -3.13
N ARG A 407 -21.96 12.42 -2.01
CA ARG A 407 -21.90 13.38 -0.91
C ARG A 407 -21.23 14.68 -1.34
N ASP A 408 -20.12 14.57 -2.08
CA ASP A 408 -19.27 15.70 -2.44
C ASP A 408 -19.76 16.44 -3.73
N VAL A 409 -20.64 15.84 -4.54
CA VAL A 409 -21.21 16.43 -5.77
C VAL A 409 -22.11 17.65 -5.49
N THR A 410 -22.64 17.79 -4.27
CA THR A 410 -23.46 18.94 -3.86
C THR A 410 -22.75 20.30 -3.91
N SER A 411 -21.42 20.31 -4.14
CA SER A 411 -20.57 21.51 -4.15
C SER A 411 -20.04 21.94 -5.54
N TYR A 412 -20.39 21.25 -6.63
CA TYR A 412 -19.83 21.52 -7.95
C TYR A 412 -20.79 22.33 -8.85
N SER A 413 -20.31 23.47 -9.37
CA SER A 413 -21.06 24.32 -10.31
C SER A 413 -21.14 23.69 -11.71
N GLU A 414 -22.28 23.87 -12.37
CA GLU A 414 -22.59 23.37 -13.71
C GLU A 414 -21.65 23.94 -14.80
N THR A 415 -20.58 23.22 -15.13
CA THR A 415 -19.88 23.43 -16.41
C THR A 415 -19.54 22.10 -17.06
N LEU A 416 -20.01 21.92 -18.30
CA LEU A 416 -19.75 20.78 -19.17
C LEU A 416 -18.30 20.80 -19.65
N THR A 417 -17.38 20.29 -18.83
CA THR A 417 -15.94 20.23 -19.13
C THR A 417 -15.43 18.83 -18.79
N SER A 418 -14.52 18.26 -19.60
CA SER A 418 -14.10 16.87 -19.43
C SER A 418 -13.33 16.60 -18.14
N VAL A 419 -13.28 15.33 -17.70
CA VAL A 419 -12.52 14.91 -16.51
C VAL A 419 -11.06 15.36 -16.57
N HIS A 420 -10.46 15.32 -17.76
CA HIS A 420 -9.07 15.71 -17.97
C HIS A 420 -8.89 17.24 -17.95
N MET A 421 -9.83 17.99 -18.53
CA MET A 421 -9.81 19.45 -18.44
C MET A 421 -10.05 19.93 -17.01
N VAL A 422 -10.99 19.32 -16.28
CA VAL A 422 -11.22 19.63 -14.85
C VAL A 422 -9.97 19.28 -14.03
N MET A 423 -9.31 18.14 -14.30
CA MET A 423 -8.02 17.81 -13.67
C MET A 423 -6.96 18.87 -13.89
N ALA A 424 -6.81 19.35 -15.12
CA ALA A 424 -5.84 20.38 -15.47
C ALA A 424 -6.19 21.73 -14.83
N MET A 425 -7.47 22.11 -14.80
CA MET A 425 -7.93 23.34 -14.16
C MET A 425 -7.75 23.30 -12.64
N ASP A 426 -8.17 22.22 -11.98
CA ASP A 426 -7.99 22.05 -10.53
C ASP A 426 -6.50 22.13 -10.17
N GLN A 427 -5.65 21.46 -10.94
CA GLN A 427 -4.21 21.51 -10.73
C GLN A 427 -3.67 22.93 -10.94
N TYR A 428 -4.11 23.64 -11.97
CA TYR A 428 -3.71 25.03 -12.18
C TYR A 428 -4.06 25.90 -10.98
N PHE A 429 -5.29 25.83 -10.46
CA PHE A 429 -5.70 26.61 -9.28
C PHE A 429 -4.92 26.23 -8.02
N ILE A 430 -4.70 24.92 -7.79
CA ILE A 430 -3.87 24.45 -6.67
C ILE A 430 -2.44 25.00 -6.78
N GLU A 431 -1.87 25.02 -7.99
CA GLU A 431 -0.53 25.54 -8.21
C GLU A 431 -0.44 27.07 -8.14
N GLU A 432 -1.49 27.77 -8.57
CA GLU A 432 -1.60 29.22 -8.45
C GLU A 432 -1.70 29.64 -6.98
N GLU A 433 -2.59 29.01 -6.19
CA GLU A 433 -2.67 29.22 -4.75
C GLU A 433 -1.35 28.89 -4.05
N GLU A 434 -0.69 27.79 -4.42
CA GLU A 434 0.62 27.44 -3.85
C GLU A 434 1.69 28.49 -4.18
N LEU A 435 1.63 29.08 -5.37
CA LEU A 435 2.55 30.15 -5.79
C LEU A 435 2.25 31.47 -5.07
N GLU A 436 0.98 31.79 -4.83
CA GLU A 436 0.53 32.95 -4.06
C GLU A 436 0.92 32.84 -2.59
N ALA A 437 0.69 31.68 -1.96
CA ALA A 437 1.16 31.41 -0.61
C ALA A 437 2.69 31.57 -0.49
N ARG A 438 3.46 31.14 -1.51
CA ARG A 438 4.93 31.34 -1.53
C ARG A 438 5.31 32.83 -1.64
N LEU A 439 4.52 33.63 -2.35
CA LEU A 439 4.71 35.08 -2.43
C LEU A 439 4.47 35.74 -1.07
N GLU A 440 3.37 35.39 -0.40
CA GLU A 440 3.05 35.86 0.97
C GLU A 440 4.13 35.45 1.98
N GLU A 441 4.72 34.26 1.81
CA GLU A 441 5.83 33.75 2.62
C GLU A 441 7.21 34.35 2.27
N GLY A 442 7.28 35.35 1.36
CA GLY A 442 8.48 36.13 1.08
C GLY A 442 9.27 35.75 -0.18
N MET A 443 8.69 35.01 -1.13
CA MET A 443 9.29 34.81 -2.45
C MET A 443 9.53 36.15 -3.18
N PRO A 444 10.69 36.35 -3.85
CA PRO A 444 10.92 37.54 -4.66
C PRO A 444 9.87 37.71 -5.78
N ILE A 445 9.34 38.93 -5.94
CA ILE A 445 8.30 39.25 -6.95
C ILE A 445 8.74 38.88 -8.37
N ALA A 446 10.03 39.05 -8.69
CA ALA A 446 10.58 38.66 -10.00
C ALA A 446 10.47 37.15 -10.25
N GLU A 447 10.78 36.32 -9.24
CA GLU A 447 10.64 34.87 -9.31
C GLU A 447 9.17 34.47 -9.43
N TYR A 448 8.28 35.10 -8.67
CA TYR A 448 6.83 34.89 -8.75
C TYR A 448 6.29 35.15 -10.16
N ARG A 449 6.65 36.29 -10.77
CA ARG A 449 6.20 36.64 -12.13
C ARG A 449 6.67 35.62 -13.16
N GLN A 450 7.91 35.17 -13.07
CA GLN A 450 8.45 34.15 -13.97
C GLN A 450 7.74 32.81 -13.78
N ALA A 451 7.54 32.38 -12.53
CA ALA A 451 6.84 31.14 -12.20
C ALA A 451 5.37 31.17 -12.65
N LYS A 452 4.67 32.30 -12.45
CA LYS A 452 3.27 32.49 -12.87
C LYS A 452 3.13 32.45 -14.39
N LYS A 453 4.08 33.02 -15.13
CA LYS A 453 4.12 32.93 -16.59
C LYS A 453 4.30 31.47 -17.05
N ALA A 454 5.26 30.75 -16.48
CA ALA A 454 5.50 29.35 -16.79
C ALA A 454 4.29 28.45 -16.46
N LEU A 455 3.60 28.71 -15.34
CA LEU A 455 2.38 28.00 -14.94
C LEU A 455 1.26 28.19 -15.97
N ARG A 456 1.05 29.42 -16.44
CA ARG A 456 0.04 29.72 -17.49
C ARG A 456 0.35 29.02 -18.81
N GLU A 457 1.62 28.98 -19.22
CA GLU A 457 2.03 28.27 -20.44
C GLU A 457 1.84 26.75 -20.31
N LEU A 458 2.16 26.16 -19.16
CA LEU A 458 1.92 24.75 -18.88
C LEU A 458 0.43 24.42 -18.89
N SER A 459 -0.40 25.25 -18.23
CA SER A 459 -1.85 25.06 -18.19
C SER A 459 -2.48 25.05 -19.59
N LYS A 460 -2.05 25.96 -20.48
CA LYS A 460 -2.51 25.96 -21.88
C LYS A 460 -2.19 24.64 -22.60
N LYS A 461 -0.96 24.14 -22.44
CA LYS A 461 -0.54 22.85 -23.02
C LYS A 461 -1.34 21.69 -22.43
N GLU A 462 -1.61 21.69 -21.13
CA GLU A 462 -2.42 20.67 -20.47
C GLU A 462 -3.87 20.68 -20.96
N MET A 463 -4.46 21.85 -21.19
CA MET A 463 -5.79 21.98 -21.79
C MET A 463 -5.83 21.43 -23.21
N GLU A 464 -4.79 21.65 -24.02
CA GLU A 464 -4.69 21.06 -25.37
C GLU A 464 -4.57 19.52 -25.31
N ILE A 465 -3.74 18.99 -24.42
CA ILE A 465 -3.60 17.53 -24.21
C ILE A 465 -4.94 16.93 -23.76
N ALA A 466 -5.64 17.60 -22.83
CA ALA A 466 -6.95 17.16 -22.37
C ALA A 466 -7.98 17.10 -23.50
N LYS A 467 -8.02 18.12 -24.37
CA LYS A 467 -8.89 18.16 -25.55
C LYS A 467 -8.58 17.04 -26.55
N ARG A 468 -7.30 16.74 -26.80
CA ARG A 468 -6.91 15.64 -27.71
C ARG A 468 -7.37 14.28 -27.19
N ARG A 469 -7.21 14.03 -25.89
CA ARG A 469 -7.70 12.81 -25.24
C ARG A 469 -9.20 12.62 -25.39
N GLU A 470 -9.98 13.70 -25.32
CA GLU A 470 -11.42 13.63 -25.59
C GLU A 470 -11.74 13.27 -27.04
N SER A 471 -11.05 13.87 -28.01
CA SER A 471 -11.27 13.57 -29.41
C SER A 471 -10.92 12.14 -29.80
N SER A 472 -10.04 11.47 -29.04
CA SER A 472 -9.73 10.04 -29.23
C SER A 472 -10.74 9.09 -28.57
N LEU A 473 -11.69 9.60 -27.78
CA LEU A 473 -12.68 8.82 -27.02
C LEU A 473 -14.08 8.81 -27.65
N GLY A 474 -14.35 9.67 -28.64
CA GLY A 474 -15.57 9.67 -29.45
C GLY A 474 -15.30 9.05 -30.82
#